data_AF-X1UA74-F1
#
_entry.id   AF-X1UA74-F1
#
_cell.length_a   1.000
_cell.length_b   1.000
_cell.length_c   1.000
_cell.angle_alpha   90.00
_cell.angle_beta   90.00
_cell.angle_gamma   90.00
#
_symmetry.space_group_name_H-M   'P 1'
#
loop_
_entity.id
_entity.type
_entity.pdbx_description
1 polymer ?
#
loop_
_entity_poly.entity_id
_entity_poly.type
_entity_poly.pdbx_seq_one_letter_code
_entity_poly.pdbx_strand_id
1 'polypeptide(L)'
;MPLPWIKMWLADLDEPKLTRLSLSERGAWWGIYQLAGKCDADGKIISGGEGLNIDEIADALHIKTAEDRKSLESMIAKMERRGALKWNQEALIIVDYEERQRIPPSSRPEAVAERVRRHREKKKGQYDKLVHR
;
A
#
# COMPACT_ATOMS: atom_id res chain seq x y z
N MET A 1 -7.84 -9.60 12.13
CA MET A 1 -7.20 -8.67 11.18
C MET A 1 -7.83 -8.91 9.81
N PRO A 2 -8.39 -7.90 9.14
CA PRO A 2 -8.89 -8.06 7.78
C PRO A 2 -7.76 -8.57 6.87
N LEU A 3 -8.11 -9.29 5.79
CA LEU A 3 -7.14 -9.71 4.79
C LEU A 3 -6.44 -8.47 4.21
N PRO A 4 -5.16 -8.55 3.83
CA PRO A 4 -4.38 -7.37 3.38
C PRO A 4 -5.06 -6.58 2.26
N TRP A 5 -5.72 -7.26 1.33
CA TRP A 5 -6.46 -6.61 0.24
C TRP A 5 -7.70 -5.85 0.75
N ILE A 6 -8.42 -6.36 1.75
CA ILE A 6 -9.56 -5.65 2.39
C ILE A 6 -9.08 -4.46 3.20
N LYS A 7 -7.93 -4.57 3.88
CA LYS A 7 -7.35 -3.46 4.67
C LYS A 7 -7.14 -2.21 3.82
N MET A 8 -6.71 -2.37 2.56
CA MET A 8 -6.53 -1.28 1.62
C MET A 8 -7.86 -0.56 1.32
N TRP A 9 -8.94 -1.30 1.08
CA TRP A 9 -10.26 -0.74 0.80
C TRP A 9 -10.87 -0.03 2.01
N LEU A 10 -10.69 -0.58 3.21
CA LEU A 10 -11.20 0.05 4.44
C LEU A 10 -10.47 1.36 4.74
N ALA A 11 -9.15 1.40 4.54
CA ALA A 11 -8.38 2.63 4.73
C ALA A 11 -8.81 3.76 3.77
N ASP A 12 -9.32 3.43 2.59
CA ASP A 12 -9.83 4.41 1.62
C ASP A 12 -11.15 5.06 2.06
N LEU A 13 -12.04 4.28 2.69
CA LEU A 13 -13.36 4.76 3.12
C LEU A 13 -13.28 5.77 4.26
N ASP A 14 -12.32 5.60 5.17
CA ASP A 14 -12.17 6.42 6.37
C ASP A 14 -11.22 7.61 6.19
N GLU A 15 -10.46 7.68 5.09
CA GLU A 15 -9.42 8.69 4.87
C GLU A 15 -9.99 9.97 4.22
N PRO A 16 -10.01 11.13 4.91
CA PRO A 16 -10.54 12.38 4.36
C PRO A 16 -9.79 12.88 3.12
N LYS A 17 -8.53 12.48 2.96
CA LYS A 17 -7.74 12.80 1.75
C LYS A 17 -8.30 12.09 0.51
N LEU A 18 -8.85 10.88 0.67
CA LEU A 18 -9.31 10.00 -0.41
C LEU A 18 -10.80 10.18 -0.75
N THR A 19 -11.65 10.46 0.24
CA THR A 19 -13.10 10.65 0.03
C THR A 19 -13.45 11.80 -0.91
N ARG A 20 -12.54 12.77 -1.10
CA ARG A 20 -12.74 13.94 -1.98
C ARG A 20 -12.22 13.73 -3.41
N LEU A 21 -11.73 12.54 -3.74
CA LEU A 21 -11.36 12.15 -5.10
C LEU A 21 -12.58 11.60 -5.86
N SER A 22 -12.64 11.87 -7.17
CA SER A 22 -13.53 11.15 -8.08
C SER A 22 -13.18 9.67 -8.16
N LEU A 23 -14.05 8.85 -8.75
CA LEU A 23 -13.76 7.42 -8.93
C LEU A 23 -12.50 7.19 -9.79
N SER A 24 -12.34 7.95 -10.87
CA SER A 24 -11.15 7.87 -11.75
C SER A 24 -9.88 8.30 -11.02
N GLU A 25 -9.96 9.37 -10.21
CA GLU A 25 -8.84 9.82 -9.40
C GLU A 25 -8.47 8.81 -8.31
N ARG A 26 -9.44 8.14 -7.67
CA ARG A 26 -9.15 7.04 -6.72
C ARG A 26 -8.45 5.87 -7.42
N GLY A 27 -8.92 5.52 -8.61
CA GLY A 27 -8.25 4.52 -9.45
C GLY A 27 -6.78 4.89 -9.72
N ALA A 28 -6.52 6.14 -10.10
CA ALA A 28 -5.17 6.65 -10.32
C ALA A 28 -4.32 6.64 -9.04
N TRP A 29 -4.91 7.01 -7.89
CA TRP A 29 -4.23 6.95 -6.59
C TRP A 29 -3.80 5.52 -6.25
N TRP A 30 -4.69 4.54 -6.41
CA TRP A 30 -4.34 3.14 -6.18
C TRP A 30 -3.27 2.63 -7.15
N GLY A 31 -3.30 3.10 -8.40
CA GLY A 31 -2.25 2.84 -9.38
C GLY A 31 -0.88 3.31 -8.89
N ILE A 32 -0.76 4.57 -8.46
CA ILE A 32 0.47 5.11 -7.88
C ILE A 32 0.91 4.33 -6.64
N TYR A 33 -0.04 3.95 -5.77
CA TYR A 33 0.25 3.20 -4.56
C TYR A 33 0.82 1.80 -4.87
N GLN A 34 0.27 1.11 -5.88
CA GLN A 34 0.79 -0.16 -6.37
C GLN A 34 2.15 0.00 -7.04
N LEU A 35 2.33 1.05 -7.83
CA LEU A 35 3.59 1.35 -8.49
C LEU A 35 4.71 1.61 -7.47
N ALA A 36 4.44 2.36 -6.41
CA ALA A 36 5.36 2.54 -5.28
C ALA A 36 5.76 1.21 -4.64
N GLY A 37 4.80 0.30 -4.45
CA GLY A 37 5.09 -1.05 -3.94
C GLY A 37 5.92 -1.90 -4.89
N LYS A 38 5.79 -1.70 -6.20
CA LYS A 38 6.63 -2.35 -7.20
C LYS A 38 8.05 -1.78 -7.24
N CYS A 39 8.21 -0.47 -7.00
CA CYS A 39 9.51 0.18 -6.95
C CYS A 39 10.34 -0.22 -5.72
N ASP A 40 9.68 -0.63 -4.63
CA ASP A 40 10.31 -1.05 -3.36
C ASP A 40 11.36 -0.04 -2.85
N ALA A 41 11.00 1.24 -2.92
CA ALA A 41 11.89 2.37 -2.65
C ALA A 41 11.26 3.39 -1.70
N ASP A 42 10.68 2.92 -0.60
CA ASP A 42 10.09 3.74 0.47
C ASP A 42 9.04 4.75 -0.04
N GLY A 43 8.20 4.31 -0.97
CA GLY A 43 7.15 5.15 -1.55
C GLY A 43 7.60 6.04 -2.70
N LYS A 44 8.87 5.99 -3.11
CA LYS A 44 9.39 6.69 -4.29
C LYS A 44 9.01 5.95 -5.56
N ILE A 45 8.53 6.70 -6.54
CA ILE A 45 8.22 6.19 -7.87
C ILE A 45 9.47 6.33 -8.74
N ILE A 46 10.26 5.25 -8.80
CA ILE A 46 11.57 5.23 -9.48
C ILE A 46 11.73 3.99 -10.37
N SER A 47 12.59 4.09 -11.38
CA SER A 47 13.03 2.98 -12.22
C SER A 47 14.51 3.16 -12.56
N GLY A 48 15.31 2.11 -12.44
CA GLY A 48 16.76 2.19 -12.76
C GLY A 48 17.56 3.16 -11.86
N GLY A 49 17.00 3.61 -10.73
CA GLY A 49 17.61 4.60 -9.85
C GLY A 49 17.17 6.05 -10.13
N GLU A 50 16.35 6.28 -11.16
CA GLU A 50 15.88 7.59 -11.57
C GLU A 50 14.38 7.76 -11.27
N GLY A 51 13.97 9.00 -10.98
CA GLY A 51 12.56 9.36 -10.76
C GLY A 51 11.76 9.30 -12.05
N LEU A 52 10.61 8.62 -12.02
CA LEU A 52 9.74 8.59 -13.19
C LEU A 52 9.02 9.93 -13.34
N ASN A 53 9.04 10.47 -14.55
CA ASN A 53 8.24 11.63 -14.92
C ASN A 53 6.77 11.23 -15.15
N ILE A 54 5.90 12.22 -15.35
CA ILE A 54 4.45 11.95 -15.45
C ILE A 54 4.05 11.12 -16.67
N ASP A 55 4.76 11.23 -17.79
CA ASP A 55 4.48 10.44 -18.99
C ASP A 55 4.87 8.96 -18.74
N GLU A 56 6.03 8.72 -18.12
CA GLU A 56 6.48 7.37 -17.76
C GLU A 56 5.58 6.74 -16.70
N ILE A 57 5.10 7.53 -15.74
CA ILE A 57 4.12 7.08 -14.76
C ILE A 57 2.81 6.69 -15.46
N ALA A 58 2.30 7.52 -16.38
CA ALA A 58 1.09 7.22 -17.12
C ALA A 58 1.23 5.91 -17.92
N ASP A 59 2.38 5.70 -18.56
CA ASP A 59 2.70 4.48 -19.30
C ASP A 59 2.78 3.25 -18.37
N ALA A 60 3.45 3.38 -17.22
CA ALA A 60 3.56 2.32 -16.22
C ALA A 60 2.20 1.92 -15.62
N LEU A 61 1.26 2.87 -15.53
CA LEU A 61 -0.11 2.65 -15.10
C LEU A 61 -1.05 2.22 -16.24
N HIS A 62 -0.50 2.03 -17.45
CA HIS A 62 -1.26 1.68 -18.65
C HIS A 62 -2.40 2.66 -18.97
N ILE A 63 -2.22 3.94 -18.68
CA ILE A 63 -3.16 5.00 -19.06
C ILE A 63 -3.08 5.21 -20.57
N LYS A 64 -4.21 5.02 -21.27
CA LYS A 64 -4.28 5.10 -22.74
C LYS A 64 -5.12 6.26 -23.26
N THR A 65 -5.96 6.85 -22.42
CA THR A 65 -6.85 7.95 -22.83
C THR A 65 -6.41 9.28 -22.23
N ALA A 66 -6.70 10.37 -22.94
CA ALA A 66 -6.44 11.71 -22.44
C ALA A 66 -7.28 12.05 -21.19
N GLU A 67 -8.45 11.42 -21.03
CA GLU A 67 -9.32 11.60 -19.87
C GLU A 67 -8.75 10.95 -18.61
N ASP A 68 -8.22 9.73 -18.76
CA ASP A 68 -7.52 9.03 -17.67
C ASP A 68 -6.26 9.78 -17.27
N ARG A 69 -5.51 10.32 -18.25
CA ARG A 69 -4.34 11.17 -17.98
C ARG A 69 -4.72 12.42 -17.19
N LYS A 70 -5.78 13.11 -17.58
CA LYS A 70 -6.30 14.26 -16.81
C LYS A 70 -6.70 13.87 -15.40
N SER A 71 -7.27 12.67 -15.21
CA SER A 71 -7.61 12.16 -13.89
C SER A 71 -6.36 11.89 -13.04
N LEU A 72 -5.29 11.33 -13.63
CA LEU A 72 -3.99 11.16 -12.97
C LEU A 72 -3.41 12.51 -12.53
N GLU A 73 -3.31 13.48 -13.45
CA GLU A 73 -2.77 14.82 -13.17
C GLU A 73 -3.58 15.54 -12.09
N SER A 74 -4.92 15.50 -12.18
CA SER A 74 -5.81 16.07 -11.18
C SER A 74 -5.64 15.41 -9.80
N MET A 75 -5.51 14.08 -9.78
CA MET A 75 -5.25 13.33 -8.55
C MET A 75 -3.92 13.74 -7.91
N ILE A 76 -2.83 13.79 -8.69
CA ILE A 76 -1.50 14.20 -8.22
C ILE A 76 -1.58 15.59 -7.60
N ALA A 77 -2.16 16.56 -8.32
CA ALA A 77 -2.29 17.93 -7.82
C ALA A 77 -3.17 18.04 -6.56
N LYS A 78 -4.21 17.21 -6.42
CA LYS A 78 -5.04 17.17 -5.20
C LYS A 78 -4.30 16.56 -4.02
N MET A 79 -3.52 15.50 -4.25
CA MET A 79 -2.79 14.79 -3.21
C MET A 79 -1.55 15.55 -2.76
N GLU A 80 -0.88 16.27 -3.67
CA GLU A 80 0.21 17.18 -3.34
C GLU A 80 -0.27 18.31 -2.44
N ARG A 81 -1.38 18.97 -2.78
CA ARG A 81 -2.01 19.99 -1.92
C ARG A 81 -2.42 19.49 -0.54
N ARG A 82 -2.58 18.19 -0.36
CA ARG A 82 -2.93 17.53 0.91
C ARG A 82 -1.73 16.92 1.63
N GLY A 83 -0.53 17.10 1.09
CA GLY A 83 0.70 16.54 1.63
C GLY A 83 0.76 15.01 1.60
N ALA A 84 -0.05 14.35 0.77
CA ALA A 84 0.02 12.89 0.58
C ALA A 84 1.06 12.51 -0.49
N LEU A 85 1.27 13.39 -1.47
CA LEU A 85 2.32 13.28 -2.47
C LEU A 85 3.26 14.48 -2.38
N LYS A 86 4.51 14.29 -2.80
CA LYS A 86 5.45 15.38 -3.04
C LYS A 86 6.41 15.00 -4.17
N TRP A 87 6.84 16.00 -4.93
CA TRP A 87 7.98 15.86 -5.83
C TRP A 87 9.29 16.12 -5.07
N ASN A 88 10.28 15.26 -5.24
CA ASN A 88 11.62 15.44 -4.69
C ASN A 88 12.66 14.99 -5.70
N GLN A 89 13.55 15.88 -6.13
CA GLN A 89 14.66 15.56 -7.04
C GLN A 89 14.18 14.68 -8.21
N GLU A 90 13.09 15.10 -8.86
CA GLU A 90 12.47 14.46 -10.03
C GLU A 90 11.67 13.17 -9.76
N ALA A 91 11.67 12.64 -8.53
CA ALA A 91 10.82 11.51 -8.16
C ALA A 91 9.53 11.94 -7.44
N LEU A 92 8.41 11.34 -7.81
CA LEU A 92 7.16 11.43 -7.05
C LEU A 92 7.25 10.51 -5.82
N ILE A 93 6.89 11.01 -4.65
CA ILE A 93 6.97 10.26 -3.38
C ILE A 93 5.63 10.26 -2.66
N ILE A 94 5.20 9.08 -2.22
CA ILE A 94 4.09 8.92 -1.27
C ILE A 94 4.61 9.13 0.16
N VAL A 95 4.17 10.21 0.81
CA VAL A 95 4.76 10.70 2.07
C VAL A 95 4.65 9.70 3.22
N ASP A 96 3.47 9.11 3.41
CA ASP A 96 3.18 8.21 4.55
C ASP A 96 3.33 6.73 4.17
N TYR A 97 4.06 6.40 3.10
CA TYR A 97 4.06 5.05 2.52
C TYR A 97 4.60 3.99 3.49
N GLU A 98 5.78 4.23 4.07
CA GLU A 98 6.40 3.31 5.02
C GLU A 98 5.51 3.10 6.25
N GLU A 99 4.98 4.18 6.83
CA GLU A 99 4.13 4.10 8.01
C GLU A 99 2.89 3.23 7.75
N ARG A 100 2.27 3.41 6.58
CA ARG A 100 1.06 2.66 6.17
C ARG A 100 1.35 1.19 5.83
N GLN A 101 2.51 0.91 5.22
CA GLN A 101 2.91 -0.43 4.78
C GLN A 101 3.71 -1.22 5.81
N ARG A 102 4.13 -0.59 6.91
CA ARG A 102 4.90 -1.24 7.97
C ARG A 102 4.18 -2.50 8.45
N ILE A 103 4.85 -3.65 8.27
CA ILE A 103 4.37 -4.92 8.82
C ILE A 103 4.44 -4.79 10.35
N PRO A 104 3.30 -4.92 11.06
CA PRO A 104 3.33 -4.86 12.51
C PRO A 104 4.23 -5.96 13.07
N PRO A 105 4.97 -5.75 14.17
CA PRO A 105 5.93 -6.71 14.70
C PRO A 105 5.35 -8.12 14.93
N SER A 106 4.06 -8.20 15.28
CA SER A 106 3.32 -9.45 15.49
C SER A 106 3.02 -10.25 14.21
N SER A 107 3.15 -9.62 13.04
CA SER A 107 2.98 -10.22 11.72
C SER A 107 4.31 -10.55 11.04
N ARG A 108 5.45 -10.31 11.70
CA ARG A 108 6.76 -10.75 11.21
C ARG A 108 6.81 -12.29 11.16
N PRO A 109 7.51 -12.89 10.19
CA PRO A 109 7.60 -14.34 10.04
C PRO A 109 8.01 -15.06 11.34
N GLU A 110 8.96 -14.50 12.08
CA GLU A 110 9.45 -15.02 13.36
C GLU A 110 8.37 -15.04 14.45
N ALA A 111 7.63 -13.93 14.58
CA ALA A 111 6.53 -13.80 15.55
C ALA A 111 5.36 -14.73 15.20
N VAL A 112 5.08 -14.91 13.89
CA VAL A 112 4.09 -15.86 13.40
C VAL A 112 4.53 -17.29 13.69
N ALA A 113 5.80 -17.64 13.42
CA ALA A 113 6.36 -18.96 13.67
C ALA A 113 6.29 -19.32 15.17
N GLU A 114 6.70 -18.41 16.04
CA GLU A 114 6.65 -18.60 17.49
C GLU A 114 5.20 -18.74 18.00
N ARG A 115 4.27 -17.94 17.47
CA ARG A 115 2.84 -18.07 17.79
C ARG A 115 2.29 -19.43 17.36
N VAL A 116 2.64 -19.90 16.16
CA VAL A 116 2.21 -21.19 15.64
C VAL A 116 2.80 -22.33 16.47
N ARG A 117 4.08 -22.24 16.86
CA ARG A 117 4.73 -23.22 17.76
C ARG A 117 3.99 -23.33 19.08
N ARG A 118 3.78 -22.22 19.78
CA ARG A 118 3.05 -22.20 21.07
C ARG A 118 1.63 -22.75 20.95
N HIS A 119 0.94 -22.46 19.85
CA HIS A 119 -0.40 -22.97 19.61
C HIS A 119 -0.41 -24.50 19.39
N ARG A 120 0.58 -25.04 18.67
CA ARG A 120 0.75 -26.50 18.48
C ARG A 120 1.07 -27.20 19.80
N GLU A 121 1.96 -26.64 20.61
CA GLU A 121 2.31 -27.17 21.93
C GLU A 121 1.10 -27.19 22.87
N LYS A 122 0.31 -26.11 22.91
CA LYS A 122 -0.94 -26.07 23.69
C LYS A 122 -1.94 -27.11 23.24
N LYS A 123 -2.15 -27.30 21.93
CA LYS A 123 -3.06 -28.33 21.41
C LYS A 123 -2.60 -29.74 21.74
N LYS A 124 -1.29 -30.02 21.66
CA LYS A 124 -0.73 -31.32 22.03
C LYS A 124 -0.93 -31.63 23.51
N GLY A 125 -0.60 -30.68 24.40
CA GLY A 125 -0.83 -30.85 25.83
C GLY A 125 -2.31 -30.93 26.24
N GLN A 126 -3.23 -30.35 25.45
CA GLN A 126 -4.67 -30.52 25.65
C GLN A 126 -5.16 -31.91 25.21
N TYR A 127 -4.63 -32.42 24.09
CA TYR A 127 -4.94 -33.75 23.59
C TYR A 127 -4.44 -34.84 24.54
N ASP A 128 -3.20 -34.75 25.02
CA ASP A 128 -2.62 -35.71 25.97
C ASP A 128 -3.41 -35.76 27.29
N LYS A 129 -3.93 -34.60 27.75
CA LYS A 129 -4.82 -34.51 28.93
C LYS A 129 -6.22 -35.09 28.71
N LEU A 130 -6.70 -35.17 27.47
CA LEU A 130 -8.00 -35.73 27.10
C LEU A 130 -7.93 -37.24 26.85
N VAL A 131 -6.78 -37.76 26.42
CA VAL A 131 -6.56 -39.18 26.10
C VAL A 131 -6.09 -39.99 27.33
N HIS A 132 -5.56 -39.35 28.36
CA HIS A 132 -5.09 -40.00 29.60
C HIS A 132 -5.95 -39.68 30.83
N ARG A 133 -7.24 -39.45 30.60
CA ARG A 133 -8.26 -39.27 31.63
C ARG A 133 -9.28 -40.40 31.54
#